data_AF-R7XCV7-F1
#
_entry.id   AF-R7XCV7-F1
#
_cell.length_a   1.000
_cell.length_b   1.000
_cell.length_c   1.000
_cell.angle_alpha   90.00
_cell.angle_beta   90.00
_cell.angle_gamma   90.00
#
_symmetry.space_group_name_H-M   'P 1'
#
loop_
_entity.id
_entity.type
_entity.pdbx_description
1 polymer ?
#
loop_
_entity_poly.entity_id
_entity_poly.type
_entity_poly.pdbx_seq_one_letter_code
_entity_poly.pdbx_strand_id
1 'polypeptide(L)'
;MSESFFYQHCHVVVTLAEVTFGKWEWTYALDAHARFTKPNAGFLTRELALADATRAARARIARTSRLRAAGHDRTALAAAA
;
A
#
# COMPACT_ATOMS: atom_id res chain seq x y z
N MET A 1 -2.97 -4.92 15.81
CA MET A 1 -4.25 -4.26 15.48
C MET A 1 -4.36 -4.08 13.97
N SER A 2 -5.55 -4.14 13.40
CA SER A 2 -5.77 -3.96 11.96
C SER A 2 -6.67 -2.76 11.66
N GLU A 3 -6.28 -1.94 10.69
CA GLU A 3 -7.03 -0.78 10.21
C GLU A 3 -7.21 -0.91 8.70
N SER A 4 -8.41 -0.62 8.20
CA SER A 4 -8.73 -0.75 6.78
C SER A 4 -9.26 0.55 6.20
N PHE A 5 -8.89 0.85 4.96
CA PHE A 5 -9.41 2.00 4.22
C PHE A 5 -9.49 1.71 2.72
N PHE A 6 -10.37 2.43 2.02
CA PHE A 6 -10.48 2.36 0.57
C PHE A 6 -9.72 3.53 -0.09
N TYR A 7 -8.99 3.27 -1.17
CA TYR A 7 -8.31 4.29 -1.95
C TYR A 7 -8.23 3.92 -3.43
N GLN A 8 -8.74 4.79 -4.32
CA GLN A 8 -8.80 4.57 -5.78
C GLN A 8 -9.30 3.16 -6.18
N HIS A 9 -10.44 2.75 -5.62
CA HIS A 9 -11.06 1.43 -5.85
C HIS A 9 -10.28 0.22 -5.33
N CYS A 10 -9.18 0.42 -4.60
CA CYS A 10 -8.47 -0.64 -3.89
C CYS A 10 -8.83 -0.63 -2.40
N HIS A 11 -9.07 -1.80 -1.83
CA HIS A 11 -9.20 -2.00 -0.39
C HIS A 11 -7.82 -2.23 0.23
N VAL A 12 -7.44 -1.39 1.18
CA VAL A 12 -6.18 -1.48 1.91
C VAL A 12 -6.47 -1.94 3.33
N VAL A 13 -5.83 -3.04 3.75
CA VAL A 13 -5.89 -3.52 5.14
C VAL A 13 -4.50 -3.44 5.74
N VAL A 14 -4.26 -2.48 6.62
CA VAL A 14 -3.03 -2.30 7.38
C VAL A 14 -3.12 -3.11 8.66
N THR A 15 -2.08 -3.87 8.96
CA THR A 15 -1.87 -4.61 10.20
C THR A 15 -0.63 -4.04 10.88
N LEU A 16 -0.80 -3.57 12.11
CA LEU A 16 0.26 -3.04 12.95
C LEU A 16 0.60 -4.05 14.03
N ALA A 17 1.89 -4.33 14.17
CA ALA A 17 2.45 -5.23 15.17
C ALA A 17 3.57 -4.52 15.95
N GLU A 18 3.55 -4.65 17.27
CA GLU A 18 4.69 -4.28 18.10
C GLU A 18 5.64 -5.48 18.17
N VAL A 19 6.85 -5.33 17.64
CA VAL A 19 7.86 -6.41 17.54
C VAL A 19 8.86 -6.36 18.68
N THR A 20 9.05 -5.20 19.30
CA THR A 20 9.89 -5.00 20.50
C THR A 20 9.31 -3.82 21.27
N PHE A 21 9.54 -3.73 22.58
CA PHE A 21 9.09 -2.62 23.42
C PHE A 21 9.30 -1.25 22.73
N GLY A 22 8.20 -0.61 22.30
CA GLY A 22 8.24 0.69 21.62
C GLY A 22 8.67 0.66 20.15
N LYS A 23 8.79 -0.51 19.53
CA LYS A 23 9.05 -0.68 18.09
C LYS A 23 7.86 -1.31 17.40
N TRP A 24 7.26 -0.50 16.54
CA TRP A 24 6.14 -0.88 15.72
C TRP A 24 6.59 -1.20 14.30
N GLU A 25 5.97 -2.21 13.72
CA GLU A 25 6.05 -2.57 12.32
C GLU A 25 4.66 -2.58 11.71
N TRP A 26 4.63 -2.38 10.40
CA TRP A 26 3.39 -2.45 9.65
C TRP A 26 3.52 -3.44 8.50
N THR A 27 2.39 -4.06 8.23
CA THR A 27 2.12 -4.86 7.04
C THR A 27 0.83 -4.34 6.44
N TYR A 28 0.71 -4.21 5.13
CA TYR A 28 -0.59 -3.94 4.52
C TYR A 28 -0.91 -4.93 3.41
N ALA A 29 -2.19 -5.24 3.23
CA ALA A 29 -2.71 -6.02 2.12
C ALA A 29 -3.54 -5.12 1.19
N LEU A 30 -3.37 -5.29 -0.12
CA LEU A 30 -4.22 -4.70 -1.15
C LEU A 30 -5.18 -5.76 -1.67
N ASP A 31 -6.48 -5.46 -1.66
CA ASP A 31 -7.57 -6.27 -2.21
C ASP A 31 -7.53 -7.73 -1.73
N ALA A 32 -7.05 -7.97 -0.50
CA ALA A 32 -6.81 -9.29 0.09
C ALA A 32 -5.81 -10.21 -0.66
N HIS A 33 -5.20 -9.75 -1.75
CA HIS A 33 -4.31 -10.56 -2.60
C HIS A 33 -2.84 -10.21 -2.44
N ALA A 34 -2.49 -8.92 -2.35
CA ALA A 34 -1.10 -8.48 -2.36
C ALA A 34 -0.68 -7.94 -0.98
N ARG A 35 0.14 -8.70 -0.25
CA ARG A 35 0.64 -8.33 1.07
C ARG A 35 2.04 -7.72 0.97
N PHE A 36 2.23 -6.58 1.63
CA PHE A 36 3.48 -5.83 1.67
C PHE A 36 3.87 -5.57 3.11
N THR A 37 5.08 -5.95 3.45
CA THR A 37 5.68 -5.78 4.78
C THR A 37 6.85 -4.82 4.66
N LYS A 38 7.06 -3.99 5.68
CA LYS A 38 8.30 -3.22 5.81
C LYS A 38 9.05 -3.70 7.06
N PRO A 39 9.82 -4.80 6.94
CA PRO A 39 10.58 -5.32 8.07
C PRO A 39 11.64 -4.32 8.50
N ASN A 40 11.97 -4.29 9.80
CA ASN A 40 13.02 -3.48 10.41
C ASN A 40 12.82 -1.96 10.31
N ALA A 41 11.61 -1.48 10.04
CA ALA A 41 11.34 -0.05 10.04
C ALA A 41 11.43 0.56 11.46
N GLY A 42 11.05 -0.22 12.48
CA GLY A 42 11.22 0.14 13.89
C GLY A 42 10.61 1.50 14.25
N PHE A 43 9.31 1.70 13.98
CA PHE A 43 8.64 2.96 14.30
C PHE A 43 8.46 3.13 15.81
N LEU A 44 8.72 4.34 16.30
CA LEU A 44 8.65 4.67 17.73
C LEU A 44 7.21 4.66 18.28
N THR A 45 6.22 4.94 17.44
CA THR A 45 4.82 4.93 17.82
C THR A 45 3.96 4.22 16.78
N ARG A 46 2.80 3.78 17.24
CA ARG A 46 1.76 3.21 16.38
C ARG A 46 1.31 4.20 15.32
N GLU A 47 1.11 5.48 15.66
CA GLU A 47 0.63 6.46 14.66
C GLU A 47 1.64 6.67 13.54
N LEU A 48 2.94 6.68 13.85
CA LEU A 48 4.00 6.79 12.84
C LEU A 48 4.02 5.57 11.92
N ALA A 49 3.86 4.36 12.48
CA ALA A 49 3.75 3.14 11.69
C ALA A 49 2.53 3.20 10.75
N LEU A 50 1.38 3.65 11.26
CA LEU A 50 0.15 3.78 10.46
C LEU A 50 0.29 4.82 9.35
N ALA A 51 0.87 5.99 9.65
CA ALA A 51 1.06 7.05 8.68
C ALA A 51 1.99 6.61 7.54
N ASP A 52 3.09 5.91 7.87
CA ASP A 52 4.01 5.40 6.85
C ASP A 52 3.37 4.27 6.02
N ALA A 53 2.63 3.35 6.66
CA ALA A 53 1.88 2.30 5.96
C ALA A 53 0.88 2.89 4.97
N THR A 54 0.11 3.89 5.41
CA THR A 54 -0.89 4.58 4.60
C THR A 54 -0.24 5.30 3.42
N ARG A 55 0.88 5.99 3.66
CA ARG A 55 1.65 6.65 2.61
C ARG A 55 2.22 5.65 1.60
N ALA A 56 2.78 4.54 2.07
CA ALA A 56 3.34 3.49 1.22
C ALA A 56 2.26 2.84 0.35
N ALA A 57 1.10 2.51 0.93
CA ALA A 57 -0.04 1.95 0.20
C ALA A 57 -0.56 2.92 -0.87
N ARG A 58 -0.76 4.20 -0.54
CA ARG A 58 -1.20 5.22 -1.50
C ARG A 58 -0.20 5.41 -2.63
N ALA A 59 1.10 5.48 -2.32
CA ALA A 59 2.15 5.60 -3.33
C ALA A 59 2.19 4.38 -4.27
N ARG A 60 1.96 3.18 -3.72
CA ARG A 60 1.87 1.94 -4.48
C ARG A 60 0.66 1.97 -5.42
N ILE A 61 -0.53 2.27 -4.90
CA ILE A 61 -1.77 2.35 -5.69
C ILE A 61 -1.63 3.41 -6.79
N ALA A 62 -1.11 4.60 -6.48
CA ALA A 62 -0.88 5.64 -7.47
C ALA A 62 0.10 5.19 -8.57
N ARG A 63 1.17 4.46 -8.21
CA ARG A 63 2.11 3.89 -9.19
C ARG A 63 1.42 2.86 -10.09
N THR A 64 0.68 1.92 -9.51
CA THR A 64 -0.04 0.88 -10.27
C THR A 64 -1.14 1.49 -11.16
N SER A 65 -1.86 2.50 -10.66
CA SER A 65 -2.87 3.25 -11.40
C SER A 65 -2.27 3.95 -12.62
N ARG A 66 -1.12 4.63 -12.45
CA ARG A 66 -0.38 5.21 -13.58
C ARG A 66 0.09 4.17 -14.59
N LEU A 67 0.57 3.01 -14.13
CA LEU A 67 0.99 1.92 -15.03
C LEU A 67 -0.20 1.33 -15.82
N ARG A 68 -1.38 1.21 -15.19
CA ARG A 68 -2.60 0.80 -15.90
C ARG A 68 -3.03 1.84 -16.93
N ALA A 69 -2.98 3.13 -16.60
CA ALA A 69 -3.28 4.20 -17.54
C ALA A 69 -2.30 4.20 -18.74
N ALA A 70 -1.00 4.09 -18.48
CA ALA A 70 0.02 4.04 -19.52
C ALA A 70 -0.06 2.75 -20.40
N GLY A 71 -0.50 1.64 -19.81
CA GLY A 71 -0.77 0.40 -20.56
C GLY A 71 -1.99 0.54 -21.48
N HIS A 72 -3.05 1.21 -21.01
CA HIS A 72 -4.26 1.48 -21.79
C HIS A 72 -3.98 2.39 -23.00
N ASP A 73 -3.14 3.42 -22.83
CA ASP A 73 -2.73 4.30 -23.95
C ASP A 73 -1.94 3.56 -25.04
N ARG A 74 -1.09 2.60 -24.66
CA ARG A 74 -0.35 1.79 -25.65
C ARG A 74 -1.24 0.83 -26.43
N THR A 75 -2.29 0.29 -25.81
CA THR A 75 -3.24 -0.58 -26.50
C THR A 75 -4.16 0.21 -27.45
N ALA A 76 -4.55 1.42 -27.06
CA ALA A 76 -5.36 2.30 -27.92
C ALA A 76 -4.61 2.75 -29.19
N LEU A 77 -3.31 3.03 -29.09
CA LEU A 77 -2.51 3.43 -30.26
C LEU A 77 -2.24 2.27 -31.23
N ALA A 78 -2.15 1.03 -30.74
CA ALA A 78 -1.90 -0.14 -31.58
C ALA A 78 -3.14 -0.65 -32.35
N ALA A 79 -4.35 -0.25 -31.93
CA ALA A 79 -5.60 -0.65 -32.59
C ALA A 79 -6.03 0.30 -33.73
N ALA A 80 -5.25 1.35 -34.01
CA ALA A 80 -5.56 2.38 -34.99
C ALA A 80 -4.61 2.37 -36.22
N ALA A 81 -3.84 1.31 -36.42
CA ALA A 81 -2.92 1.11 -37.56
C ALA A 81 -3.37 -0.08 -38.42
#